data_AF-A0A928GGB7-F1
#
_entry.id   AF-A0A928GGB7-F1
#
_cell.length_a   1.000
_cell.length_b   1.000
_cell.length_c   1.000
_cell.angle_alpha   90.00
_cell.angle_beta   90.00
_cell.angle_gamma   90.00
#
_symmetry.space_group_name_H-M   'P 1'
#
loop_
_entity.id
_entity.type
_entity.pdbx_description
1 polymer ?
#
loop_
_entity_poly.entity_id
_entity_poly.type
_entity_poly.pdbx_seq_one_letter_code
_entity_poly.pdbx_strand_id
1 'polypeptide(L)'
;MRKFHSSVVILLYSVVLCALLTACKSRRYVLQGVEARRIEVTRALDAQPLPEAAAFIAPFMAGVDSLRRPYVGQSELYMPAARPESLLSNWVADALVATAERMGFHADLGVCNIGGLRAAMPKDTVRRGDILAISPFENYVAILKMRGSDMEQLMRDIAAVHGEGVSASARLVITPDGQLTRAAIGGKPIKADSIYVVATLDYLADGNDKLYALKRSLERTETKEAVNEALMKHLRTLDEKGLKATSKMEGRITVEPQPAPAAGAEGATACPPAGGAPAPFMYGKTGQGASILLVHTNDTHSCIEPLSPLLADTAQADKGGYLRRAALLRDLRQQDPDLLLVDAGDFSQGSTYYTLFHGDVEVGLMNLMKYDAATIGNHEFDFGLENMARLFREAQFPIVCCNYDFTGTPVEGLVKPYTIIRRAGLKIGILGVSPQLEGLVAAHTCTGVRYTDPIEAAQPVADLLKTQEKCDLVVCLSHLGWNLAGVSDEEFIPATRNIDVVIGGHSHTYFPQPELLKNIDGMMVPDNQEGKNARYVGTMRLFFHK
;
A
#
# COMPACT_ATOMS: atom_id res chain seq x y z
N MET A 1 -47.07 -57.40 53.02
CA MET A 1 -46.70 -56.25 53.87
C MET A 1 -45.64 -55.44 53.12
N ARG A 2 -46.05 -54.35 52.44
CA ARG A 2 -45.19 -53.46 51.65
C ARG A 2 -45.41 -52.02 52.15
N LYS A 3 -44.43 -51.46 52.84
CA LYS A 3 -44.25 -50.01 53.08
C LYS A 3 -42.76 -49.76 53.29
N PHE A 4 -42.32 -48.54 52.99
CA PHE A 4 -40.96 -47.98 53.05
C PHE A 4 -40.11 -48.09 51.80
N HIS A 5 -40.11 -47.01 51.00
CA HIS A 5 -38.93 -46.25 50.54
C HIS A 5 -39.32 -45.40 49.32
N SER A 6 -39.87 -44.21 49.53
CA SER A 6 -40.01 -43.19 48.49
C SER A 6 -40.25 -41.81 49.11
N SER A 7 -39.22 -41.22 49.72
CA SER A 7 -39.24 -39.78 50.07
C SER A 7 -37.87 -39.10 50.16
N VAL A 8 -36.74 -39.78 49.86
CA VAL A 8 -35.39 -39.18 50.06
C VAL A 8 -34.62 -38.95 48.75
N VAL A 9 -35.10 -39.42 47.60
CA VAL A 9 -34.35 -39.30 46.32
C VAL A 9 -34.72 -38.04 45.51
N ILE A 10 -35.79 -37.31 45.86
CA ILE A 10 -36.28 -36.17 45.06
C ILE A 10 -35.70 -34.81 45.53
N LEU A 11 -35.11 -34.73 46.72
CA LEU A 11 -34.56 -33.46 47.25
C LEU A 11 -33.08 -33.21 46.88
N LEU A 12 -32.36 -34.22 46.38
CA LEU A 12 -30.96 -34.08 45.93
C LEU A 12 -30.84 -33.66 44.46
N TYR A 13 -31.87 -33.90 43.64
CA TYR A 13 -31.89 -33.44 42.24
C TYR A 13 -32.30 -31.97 42.07
N SER A 14 -33.01 -31.40 43.05
CA SER A 14 -33.47 -30.00 43.00
C SER A 14 -32.40 -29.00 43.45
N VAL A 15 -31.43 -29.41 44.26
CA VAL A 15 -30.31 -28.55 44.69
C VAL A 15 -29.14 -28.56 43.68
N VAL A 16 -28.93 -29.67 42.96
CA VAL A 16 -27.90 -29.75 41.90
C VAL A 16 -28.35 -29.07 40.60
N LEU A 17 -29.66 -29.06 40.30
CA LEU A 17 -30.19 -28.36 39.12
C LEU A 17 -30.27 -26.83 39.30
N CYS A 18 -30.37 -26.33 40.55
CA CYS A 18 -30.32 -24.90 40.85
C CYS A 18 -28.88 -24.34 40.85
N ALA A 19 -27.86 -25.18 41.07
CA ALA A 19 -26.46 -24.76 41.00
C ALA A 19 -25.87 -24.75 39.57
N LEU A 20 -26.56 -25.36 38.60
CA LEU A 20 -26.17 -25.34 37.18
C LEU A 20 -26.82 -24.20 36.38
N LEU A 21 -27.76 -23.45 36.97
CA LEU A 21 -28.41 -22.30 36.32
C LEU A 21 -27.81 -20.94 36.73
N THR A 22 -26.78 -20.92 37.59
CA THR A 22 -26.12 -19.69 38.04
C THR A 22 -24.66 -19.53 37.57
N ALA A 23 -24.19 -20.36 36.66
CA ALA A 23 -22.85 -20.25 36.05
C ALA A 23 -22.85 -19.68 34.62
N CYS A 24 -23.99 -19.18 34.12
CA CYS A 24 -24.02 -18.28 32.97
C CYS A 24 -23.95 -16.83 33.49
N LYS A 25 -22.80 -16.44 34.07
CA LYS A 25 -22.46 -15.01 34.06
C LYS A 25 -22.14 -14.67 32.61
N SER A 26 -23.18 -14.18 31.94
CA SER A 26 -23.17 -13.60 30.60
C SER A 26 -22.04 -12.57 30.46
N ARG A 27 -21.58 -12.35 29.22
CA ARG A 27 -20.56 -11.35 28.87
C ARG A 27 -20.80 -10.05 29.63
N ARG A 28 -19.72 -9.44 30.14
CA ARG A 28 -19.82 -8.16 30.86
C ARG A 28 -20.08 -7.00 29.92
N TYR A 29 -19.70 -7.12 28.65
CA TYR A 29 -19.94 -6.09 27.65
C TYR A 29 -20.26 -6.69 26.27
N VAL A 30 -21.11 -5.99 25.52
CA VAL A 30 -21.44 -6.30 24.11
C VAL A 30 -21.31 -5.03 23.28
N LEU A 31 -20.64 -5.13 22.13
CA LEU A 31 -20.51 -4.03 21.17
C LEU A 31 -21.89 -3.61 20.67
N GLN A 32 -22.22 -2.32 20.82
CA GLN A 32 -23.51 -1.76 20.42
C GLN A 32 -23.41 -0.74 19.29
N GLY A 33 -22.26 -0.12 19.12
CA GLY A 33 -22.07 0.85 18.06
C GLY A 33 -20.61 1.16 17.80
N VAL A 34 -20.38 1.72 16.62
CA VAL A 34 -19.07 2.12 16.12
C VAL A 34 -19.18 3.51 15.53
N GLU A 35 -18.28 4.38 15.96
CA GLU A 35 -18.00 5.65 15.30
C GLU A 35 -16.62 5.55 14.65
N ALA A 36 -16.56 5.63 13.32
CA ALA A 36 -15.29 5.55 12.60
C ALA A 36 -14.94 6.86 11.89
N ARG A 37 -13.64 7.19 11.93
CA ARG A 37 -13.06 8.35 11.25
C ARG A 37 -11.69 8.01 10.71
N ARG A 38 -11.30 8.75 9.69
CA ARG A 38 -9.99 8.72 9.06
C ARG A 38 -9.27 10.04 9.33
N ILE A 39 -8.01 9.96 9.77
CA ILE A 39 -7.17 11.15 9.99
C ILE A 39 -6.06 11.15 8.95
N GLU A 40 -5.95 12.23 8.18
CA GLU A 40 -4.87 12.40 7.21
C GLU A 40 -3.57 12.85 7.89
N VAL A 41 -2.49 12.13 7.60
CA VAL A 41 -1.16 12.41 8.13
C VAL A 41 -0.47 13.42 7.21
N THR A 42 -0.55 14.70 7.59
CA THR A 42 -0.06 15.83 6.77
C THR A 42 1.06 16.60 7.46
N ARG A 43 1.70 17.52 6.73
CA ARG A 43 2.70 18.47 7.24
C ARG A 43 2.26 19.30 8.45
N ALA A 44 0.96 19.41 8.74
CA ALA A 44 0.49 20.09 9.94
C ALA A 44 1.07 19.46 11.23
N LEU A 45 1.38 18.17 11.20
CA LEU A 45 1.94 17.41 12.32
C LEU A 45 3.45 17.64 12.50
N ASP A 46 4.13 18.31 11.57
CA ASP A 46 5.56 18.65 11.67
C ASP A 46 5.84 19.74 12.72
N ALA A 47 4.82 20.49 13.12
CA ALA A 47 4.99 21.60 14.05
C ALA A 47 5.49 21.16 15.44
N GLN A 48 5.17 19.92 15.84
CA GLN A 48 5.54 19.38 17.14
C GLN A 48 5.89 17.87 17.00
N PRO A 49 7.06 17.52 16.45
CA PRO A 49 7.47 16.13 16.36
C PRO A 49 7.70 15.52 17.73
N LEU A 50 7.61 14.20 17.83
CA LEU A 50 7.95 13.48 19.06
C LEU A 50 9.48 13.41 19.22
N PRO A 51 10.10 14.05 20.23
CA PRO A 51 11.55 14.21 20.29
C PRO A 51 12.34 12.89 20.30
N GLU A 52 11.86 11.88 21.03
CA GLU A 52 12.48 10.56 21.10
C GLU A 52 12.46 9.82 19.76
N ALA A 53 11.38 9.94 18.98
CA ALA A 53 11.28 9.36 17.65
C ALA A 53 12.20 10.08 16.66
N ALA A 54 12.27 11.41 16.73
CA ALA A 54 13.17 12.21 15.92
C ALA A 54 14.65 11.91 16.22
N ALA A 55 15.00 11.71 17.50
CA ALA A 55 16.36 11.32 17.90
C ALA A 55 16.71 9.90 17.43
N PHE A 56 15.78 8.96 17.54
CA PHE A 56 15.97 7.56 17.12
C PHE A 56 16.23 7.45 15.61
N ILE A 57 15.44 8.14 14.79
CA ILE A 57 15.49 8.01 13.33
C ILE A 57 16.68 8.76 12.70
N ALA A 58 17.17 9.83 13.35
CA ALA A 58 18.21 10.72 12.81
C ALA A 58 19.46 10.02 12.22
N PRO A 59 20.09 9.03 12.90
CA PRO A 59 21.25 8.33 12.32
C PRO A 59 20.90 7.54 11.06
N PHE A 60 19.72 6.92 11.01
CA PHE A 60 19.24 6.18 9.84
C PHE A 60 18.95 7.13 8.68
N MET A 61 18.31 8.28 8.95
CA MET A 61 18.08 9.31 7.95
C MET A 61 19.39 9.80 7.36
N ALA A 62 20.41 10.06 8.18
CA ALA A 62 21.73 10.49 7.70
C ALA A 62 22.37 9.44 6.78
N GLY A 63 22.22 8.14 7.10
CA GLY A 63 22.69 7.04 6.26
C GLY A 63 22.00 7.01 4.90
N VAL A 64 20.67 7.07 4.88
CA VAL A 64 19.88 7.10 3.63
C VAL A 64 20.16 8.37 2.82
N ASP A 65 20.23 9.52 3.48
CA ASP A 65 20.58 10.80 2.89
C ASP A 65 21.93 10.74 2.18
N SER A 66 22.93 10.08 2.78
CA SER A 66 24.25 9.96 2.16
C SER A 66 24.23 9.26 0.80
N LEU A 67 23.28 8.35 0.57
CA LEU A 67 23.12 7.64 -0.69
C LEU A 67 22.30 8.43 -1.73
N ARG A 68 21.40 9.31 -1.26
CA ARG A 68 20.51 10.14 -2.08
C ARG A 68 21.15 11.48 -2.45
N ARG A 69 22.00 12.04 -1.58
CA ARG A 69 22.65 13.35 -1.71
C ARG A 69 23.62 13.52 -2.88
N PRO A 70 24.32 12.49 -3.39
CA PRO A 70 25.31 12.68 -4.44
C PRO A 70 24.73 13.48 -5.61
N TYR A 71 25.46 14.53 -5.98
CA TYR A 71 25.12 15.39 -7.08
C TYR A 71 25.15 14.61 -8.40
N VAL A 72 24.17 14.85 -9.27
CA VAL A 72 24.08 14.21 -10.59
C VAL A 72 24.15 15.25 -11.71
N GLY A 73 23.55 16.42 -11.54
CA GLY A 73 23.55 17.48 -12.52
C GLY A 73 22.58 18.60 -12.15
N GLN A 74 22.19 19.41 -13.13
CA GLN A 74 21.20 20.46 -12.96
C GLN A 74 20.03 20.34 -13.92
N SER A 75 18.86 20.82 -13.49
CA SER A 75 17.68 21.04 -14.32
C SER A 75 17.36 22.53 -14.39
N GLU A 76 17.04 23.03 -15.57
CA GLU A 76 16.60 24.42 -15.78
C GLU A 76 15.18 24.64 -15.23
N LEU A 77 14.36 23.59 -15.23
CA LEU A 77 12.91 23.65 -14.99
C LEU A 77 12.50 22.60 -13.95
N TYR A 78 11.37 22.84 -13.29
CA TYR A 78 10.62 21.75 -12.67
C TYR A 78 9.86 20.99 -13.77
N MET A 79 10.01 19.67 -13.85
CA MET A 79 9.39 18.85 -14.90
C MET A 79 8.44 17.81 -14.29
N PRO A 80 7.12 18.07 -14.28
CA PRO A 80 6.12 17.07 -13.90
C PRO A 80 5.83 16.09 -15.04
N ALA A 81 5.26 14.93 -14.70
CA ALA A 81 4.64 14.00 -15.64
C ALA A 81 3.14 14.28 -15.78
N ALA A 82 2.57 14.12 -16.99
CA ALA A 82 1.18 14.43 -17.30
C ALA A 82 0.80 13.97 -18.72
N ARG A 83 -0.41 13.45 -18.89
CA ARG A 83 -0.94 13.07 -20.20
C ARG A 83 -1.55 14.27 -20.94
N PRO A 84 -1.56 14.27 -22.29
CA PRO A 84 -0.96 13.27 -23.19
C PRO A 84 0.51 13.57 -23.53
N GLU A 85 1.11 14.60 -22.93
CA GLU A 85 2.50 15.00 -23.12
C GLU A 85 2.95 15.79 -21.88
N SER A 86 4.19 15.59 -21.43
CA SER A 86 4.75 16.34 -20.31
C SER A 86 6.23 16.64 -20.47
N LEU A 87 6.69 17.65 -19.72
CA LEU A 87 8.12 18.00 -19.70
C LEU A 87 8.99 16.82 -19.29
N LEU A 88 8.55 16.05 -18.29
CA LEU A 88 9.34 14.91 -17.79
C LEU A 88 9.36 13.75 -18.77
N SER A 89 8.20 13.34 -19.29
CA SER A 89 8.15 12.22 -20.23
C SER A 89 8.93 12.53 -21.50
N ASN A 90 8.89 13.79 -21.95
CA ASN A 90 9.63 14.25 -23.12
C ASN A 90 11.14 14.10 -22.89
N TRP A 91 11.62 14.58 -21.75
CA TRP A 91 13.02 14.52 -21.39
C TRP A 91 13.52 13.08 -21.20
N VAL A 92 12.75 12.23 -20.51
CA VAL A 92 13.10 10.81 -20.31
C VAL A 92 13.16 10.07 -21.64
N ALA A 93 12.17 10.25 -22.51
CA ALA A 93 12.18 9.60 -23.83
C ALA A 93 13.36 10.05 -24.70
N ASP A 94 13.74 11.33 -24.65
CA ASP A 94 14.93 11.83 -25.34
C ASP A 94 16.23 11.31 -24.72
N ALA A 95 16.29 11.18 -23.39
CA ALA A 95 17.44 10.60 -22.69
C ALA A 95 17.65 9.12 -23.04
N LEU A 96 16.58 8.37 -23.33
CA LEU A 96 16.67 7.00 -23.85
C LEU A 96 17.25 6.96 -25.26
N VAL A 97 16.85 7.89 -26.14
CA VAL A 97 17.47 8.04 -27.48
C VAL A 97 18.96 8.36 -27.35
N ALA A 98 19.32 9.36 -26.54
CA ALA A 98 20.71 9.74 -26.30
C ALA A 98 21.53 8.59 -25.68
N THR A 99 20.89 7.73 -24.89
CA THR A 99 21.53 6.53 -24.34
C THR A 99 21.79 5.49 -25.42
N ALA A 100 20.82 5.22 -26.29
CA ALA A 100 21.01 4.34 -27.44
C ALA A 100 22.16 4.85 -28.34
N GLU A 101 22.24 6.15 -28.60
CA GLU A 101 23.32 6.78 -29.37
C GLU A 101 24.70 6.57 -28.72
N ARG A 102 24.82 6.75 -27.40
CA ARG A 102 26.06 6.47 -26.66
C ARG A 102 26.49 5.00 -26.76
N MET A 103 25.54 4.08 -26.95
CA MET A 103 25.79 2.65 -27.16
C MET A 103 26.04 2.27 -28.63
N GLY A 104 26.04 3.24 -29.55
CA GLY A 104 26.28 3.01 -30.98
C GLY A 104 25.04 2.61 -31.78
N PHE A 105 23.84 2.80 -31.23
CA PHE A 105 22.57 2.62 -31.93
C PHE A 105 22.00 3.96 -32.39
N HIS A 106 21.44 4.02 -33.60
CA HIS A 106 20.67 5.17 -34.06
C HIS A 106 19.19 4.89 -33.84
N ALA A 107 18.63 5.37 -32.73
CA ALA A 107 17.21 5.20 -32.42
C ALA A 107 16.35 6.25 -33.13
N ASP A 108 15.33 5.81 -33.85
CA ASP A 108 14.33 6.67 -34.50
C ASP A 108 13.31 7.22 -33.49
N LEU A 109 13.10 6.50 -32.39
CA LEU A 109 12.11 6.81 -31.36
C LEU A 109 12.59 6.34 -29.99
N GLY A 110 12.44 7.18 -28.97
CA GLY A 110 12.47 6.82 -27.56
C GLY A 110 11.05 6.65 -27.02
N VAL A 111 10.82 5.61 -26.24
CA VAL A 111 9.54 5.35 -25.56
C VAL A 111 9.79 5.06 -24.08
N CYS A 112 9.08 5.75 -23.19
CA CYS A 112 9.15 5.50 -21.75
C CYS A 112 7.77 5.27 -21.13
N ASN A 113 7.70 4.51 -20.05
CA ASN A 113 6.45 4.23 -19.35
C ASN A 113 6.14 5.30 -18.29
N ILE A 114 5.03 6.02 -18.47
CA ILE A 114 4.68 7.10 -17.52
C ILE A 114 4.14 6.56 -16.21
N GLY A 115 3.41 5.44 -16.23
CA GLY A 115 3.03 4.76 -14.98
C GLY A 115 4.25 4.45 -14.09
N GLY A 116 5.42 4.31 -14.72
CA GLY A 116 6.72 4.15 -14.09
C GLY A 116 7.41 5.44 -13.62
N LEU A 117 6.99 6.62 -14.08
CA LEU A 117 7.55 7.92 -13.68
C LEU A 117 6.82 8.44 -12.44
N ARG A 118 7.44 8.28 -11.26
CA ARG A 118 6.74 8.43 -9.97
C ARG A 118 6.87 9.82 -9.34
N ALA A 119 7.90 10.56 -9.69
CA ALA A 119 8.16 11.91 -9.21
C ALA A 119 8.52 12.86 -10.35
N ALA A 120 8.40 14.14 -10.11
CA ALA A 120 8.84 15.20 -11.01
C ALA A 120 10.35 15.45 -10.89
N MET A 121 10.99 15.91 -11.97
CA MET A 121 12.35 16.46 -11.91
C MET A 121 12.34 17.79 -11.16
N PRO A 122 13.15 17.97 -10.10
CA PRO A 122 13.27 19.26 -9.43
C PRO A 122 13.96 20.29 -10.33
N LYS A 123 13.69 21.57 -10.06
CA LYS A 123 14.46 22.68 -10.65
C LYS A 123 15.80 22.82 -9.93
N ASP A 124 16.81 23.30 -10.65
CA ASP A 124 18.16 23.60 -10.19
C ASP A 124 18.96 22.35 -9.88
N THR A 125 19.23 22.02 -8.62
CA THR A 125 20.10 20.88 -8.30
C THR A 125 19.35 19.56 -8.41
N VAL A 126 19.92 18.62 -9.18
CA VAL A 126 19.41 17.25 -9.29
C VAL A 126 20.40 16.29 -8.63
N ARG A 127 19.89 15.46 -7.73
CA ARG A 127 20.65 14.47 -6.97
C ARG A 127 20.23 13.07 -7.34
N ARG A 128 21.03 12.08 -6.92
CA ARG A 128 20.75 10.66 -7.15
C ARG A 128 19.36 10.26 -6.61
N GLY A 129 19.00 10.75 -5.43
CA GLY A 129 17.68 10.50 -4.84
C GLY A 129 16.51 10.95 -5.72
N ASP A 130 16.66 12.06 -6.44
CA ASP A 130 15.61 12.58 -7.34
C ASP A 130 15.40 11.63 -8.53
N ILE A 131 16.48 11.11 -9.11
CA ILE A 131 16.39 10.17 -10.24
C ILE A 131 15.82 8.81 -9.82
N LEU A 132 16.20 8.33 -8.63
CA LEU A 132 15.61 7.12 -8.06
C LEU A 132 14.13 7.31 -7.73
N ALA A 133 13.71 8.51 -7.31
CA ALA A 133 12.29 8.81 -7.10
C ALA A 133 11.51 8.93 -8.42
N ILE A 134 12.14 9.44 -9.49
CA ILE A 134 11.53 9.51 -10.83
C ILE A 134 11.36 8.10 -11.41
N SER A 135 12.40 7.27 -11.41
CA SER A 135 12.42 5.91 -11.98
C SER A 135 12.85 4.89 -10.91
N PRO A 136 11.94 4.49 -10.00
CA PRO A 136 12.30 3.65 -8.85
C PRO A 136 12.42 2.15 -9.18
N PHE A 137 11.90 1.72 -10.33
CA PHE A 137 11.91 0.32 -10.73
C PHE A 137 13.25 -0.06 -11.36
N GLU A 138 13.69 -1.30 -11.11
CA GLU A 138 14.88 -1.88 -11.71
C GLU A 138 14.59 -2.38 -13.13
N ASN A 139 14.30 -1.43 -14.03
CA ASN A 139 14.15 -1.69 -15.46
C ASN A 139 15.46 -1.39 -16.19
N TYR A 140 15.70 -2.13 -17.27
CA TYR A 140 16.90 -1.99 -18.09
C TYR A 140 16.55 -1.39 -19.46
N VAL A 141 17.44 -0.59 -20.03
CA VAL A 141 17.24 -0.04 -21.38
C VAL A 141 17.25 -1.19 -22.38
N ALA A 142 16.30 -1.19 -23.30
CA ALA A 142 16.16 -2.18 -24.37
C ALA A 142 16.10 -1.46 -25.72
N ILE A 143 16.83 -1.99 -26.72
CA ILE A 143 16.84 -1.45 -28.08
C ILE A 143 16.15 -2.46 -29.01
N LEU A 144 15.08 -2.02 -29.68
CA LEU A 144 14.25 -2.86 -30.53
C LEU A 144 14.38 -2.45 -31.99
N LYS A 145 14.42 -3.41 -32.90
CA LYS A 145 14.16 -3.18 -34.33
C LYS A 145 12.74 -3.61 -34.67
N MET A 146 11.96 -2.73 -35.27
CA MET A 146 10.54 -2.95 -35.56
C MET A 146 10.23 -2.69 -37.03
N ARG A 147 9.29 -3.46 -37.61
CA ARG A 147 8.70 -3.10 -38.91
C ARG A 147 7.82 -1.87 -38.74
N GLY A 148 7.71 -1.06 -39.79
CA GLY A 148 6.85 0.11 -39.81
C GLY A 148 5.38 -0.20 -39.50
N SER A 149 4.88 -1.37 -39.90
CA SER A 149 3.53 -1.83 -39.55
C SER A 149 3.33 -1.98 -38.04
N ASP A 150 4.34 -2.49 -37.33
CA ASP A 150 4.31 -2.62 -35.88
C ASP A 150 4.58 -1.27 -35.20
N MET A 151 5.34 -0.37 -35.82
CA MET A 151 5.46 1.03 -35.37
C MET A 151 4.13 1.76 -35.44
N GLU A 152 3.35 1.62 -36.52
CA GLU A 152 2.00 2.19 -36.62
C GLU A 152 1.09 1.63 -35.53
N GLN A 153 1.17 0.33 -35.26
CA GLN A 153 0.41 -0.28 -34.18
C GLN A 153 0.87 0.20 -32.81
N LEU A 154 2.16 0.41 -32.58
CA LEU A 154 2.68 1.02 -31.35
C LEU A 154 2.09 2.41 -31.13
N MET A 155 1.97 3.23 -32.18
CA MET A 155 1.34 4.55 -32.05
C MET A 155 -0.15 4.43 -31.68
N ARG A 156 -0.84 3.38 -32.13
CA ARG A 156 -2.23 3.08 -31.74
C ARG A 156 -2.32 2.61 -30.29
N ASP A 157 -1.39 1.76 -29.86
CA ASP A 157 -1.31 1.29 -28.47
C ASP A 157 -1.08 2.49 -27.52
N ILE A 158 -0.18 3.40 -27.88
CA ILE A 158 0.06 4.66 -27.15
C ILE A 158 -1.19 5.54 -27.12
N ALA A 159 -1.89 5.69 -28.26
CA ALA A 159 -3.13 6.47 -28.31
C ALA A 159 -4.23 5.86 -27.41
N ALA A 160 -4.37 4.54 -27.41
CA ALA A 160 -5.39 3.80 -26.65
C ALA A 160 -5.22 3.93 -25.13
N VAL A 161 -4.02 4.28 -24.66
CA VAL A 161 -3.75 4.63 -23.26
C VAL A 161 -3.73 6.14 -23.01
N HIS A 162 -4.30 6.93 -23.94
CA HIS A 162 -4.39 8.40 -23.90
C HIS A 162 -3.04 9.13 -24.00
N GLY A 163 -2.06 8.52 -24.68
CA GLY A 163 -0.79 9.17 -25.05
C GLY A 163 0.29 9.19 -23.97
N GLU A 164 1.26 10.07 -24.23
CA GLU A 164 2.51 10.38 -23.50
C GLU A 164 3.70 9.43 -23.77
N GLY A 165 4.92 9.86 -23.41
CA GLY A 165 6.09 8.99 -23.30
C GLY A 165 6.92 8.80 -24.58
N VAL A 166 6.86 9.74 -25.53
CA VAL A 166 7.56 9.65 -26.82
C VAL A 166 8.64 10.73 -27.00
N SER A 167 9.74 10.39 -27.69
CA SER A 167 10.84 11.32 -27.96
C SER A 167 10.48 12.40 -28.99
N ALA A 168 11.33 13.42 -29.13
CA ALA A 168 11.13 14.60 -29.97
C ALA A 168 10.88 14.29 -31.45
N SER A 169 11.26 13.11 -31.93
CA SER A 169 11.03 12.62 -33.28
C SER A 169 9.55 12.30 -33.59
N ALA A 170 8.71 12.06 -32.59
CA ALA A 170 7.33 11.63 -32.77
C ALA A 170 6.34 12.79 -32.85
N ARG A 171 5.32 12.65 -33.70
CA ARG A 171 4.13 13.51 -33.72
C ARG A 171 2.88 12.64 -33.87
N LEU A 172 2.01 12.66 -32.86
CA LEU A 172 0.74 11.94 -32.86
C LEU A 172 -0.43 12.92 -32.69
N VAL A 173 -1.52 12.64 -33.39
CA VAL A 173 -2.82 13.26 -33.20
C VAL A 173 -3.79 12.15 -32.80
N ILE A 174 -4.41 12.31 -31.63
CA ILE A 174 -5.33 11.33 -31.05
C ILE A 174 -6.70 11.94 -30.80
N THR A 175 -7.73 11.12 -30.83
CA THR A 175 -9.08 11.52 -30.42
C THR A 175 -9.22 11.50 -28.89
N PRO A 176 -10.21 12.21 -28.31
CA PRO A 176 -10.46 12.16 -26.87
C PRO A 176 -10.71 10.75 -26.30
N ASP A 177 -11.28 9.84 -27.11
CA ASP A 177 -11.53 8.44 -26.76
C ASP A 177 -10.31 7.52 -26.99
N GLY A 178 -9.15 8.08 -27.32
CA GLY A 178 -7.88 7.34 -27.41
C GLY A 178 -7.64 6.64 -28.75
N GLN A 179 -8.24 7.10 -29.84
CA GLN A 179 -7.94 6.58 -31.17
C GLN A 179 -6.84 7.39 -31.83
N LEU A 180 -5.96 6.72 -32.57
CA LEU A 180 -4.93 7.40 -33.36
C LEU A 180 -5.50 7.88 -34.70
N THR A 181 -5.45 9.19 -34.95
CA THR A 181 -5.78 9.77 -36.27
C THR A 181 -4.56 9.87 -37.16
N ARG A 182 -3.44 10.36 -36.63
CA ARG A 182 -2.21 10.59 -37.41
C ARG A 182 -0.97 10.31 -36.59
N ALA A 183 0.03 9.69 -37.22
CA ALA A 183 1.36 9.55 -36.65
C ALA A 183 2.45 9.89 -37.68
N ALA A 184 3.55 10.46 -37.19
CA ALA A 184 4.77 10.69 -37.96
C ALA A 184 6.00 10.52 -37.06
N ILE A 185 7.09 10.00 -37.65
CA ILE A 185 8.40 9.87 -37.01
C ILE A 185 9.41 10.64 -37.88
N GLY A 186 10.22 11.49 -37.24
CA GLY A 186 11.20 12.34 -37.95
C GLY A 186 10.53 13.28 -38.97
N GLY A 187 9.31 13.72 -38.70
CA GLY A 187 8.51 14.56 -39.59
C GLY A 187 7.93 13.86 -40.83
N LYS A 188 8.08 12.53 -40.94
CA LYS A 188 7.59 11.74 -42.08
C LYS A 188 6.52 10.74 -41.62
N PRO A 189 5.51 10.45 -42.46
CA PRO A 189 4.61 9.33 -42.21
C PRO A 189 5.40 8.03 -42.01
N ILE A 190 4.92 7.17 -41.12
CA ILE A 190 5.50 5.84 -40.90
C ILE A 190 5.29 5.03 -42.18
N LYS A 191 6.33 4.31 -42.62
CA LYS A 191 6.29 3.47 -43.81
C LYS A 191 6.28 2.01 -43.39
N ALA A 192 5.20 1.30 -43.68
CA ALA A 192 4.97 -0.08 -43.23
C ALA A 192 6.17 -1.04 -43.42
N ASP A 193 6.84 -0.97 -44.57
CA ASP A 193 7.94 -1.88 -44.93
C ASP A 193 9.34 -1.41 -44.47
N SER A 194 9.44 -0.23 -43.85
CA SER A 194 10.71 0.27 -43.31
C SER A 194 11.02 -0.34 -41.94
N ILE A 195 12.30 -0.40 -41.59
CA ILE A 195 12.75 -0.80 -40.25
C ILE A 195 13.04 0.45 -39.44
N TYR A 196 12.53 0.46 -38.22
CA TYR A 196 12.73 1.53 -37.23
C TYR A 196 13.43 0.95 -36.01
N VAL A 197 14.28 1.76 -35.37
CA VAL A 197 14.95 1.43 -34.11
C VAL A 197 14.28 2.20 -32.98
N VAL A 198 13.83 1.48 -31.95
CA VAL A 198 13.17 2.05 -30.77
C VAL A 198 14.03 1.83 -29.54
N ALA A 199 14.36 2.90 -28.82
CA ALA A 199 14.95 2.84 -27.49
C ALA A 199 13.81 2.86 -26.45
N THR A 200 13.72 1.83 -25.62
CA THR A 200 12.68 1.71 -24.60
C THR A 200 13.27 1.03 -23.35
N LEU A 201 12.41 0.58 -22.44
CA LEU A 201 12.79 -0.28 -21.32
C LEU A 201 12.28 -1.72 -21.53
N ASP A 202 12.98 -2.69 -20.98
CA ASP A 202 12.67 -4.12 -20.99
C ASP A 202 11.22 -4.44 -20.61
N TYR A 203 10.71 -3.82 -19.54
CA TYR A 203 9.31 -3.97 -19.13
C TYR A 203 8.32 -3.61 -20.25
N LEU A 204 8.58 -2.53 -20.99
CA LEU A 204 7.75 -2.17 -22.14
C LEU A 204 8.03 -3.05 -23.36
N ALA A 205 9.27 -3.51 -23.56
CA ALA A 205 9.61 -4.47 -24.61
C ALA A 205 8.83 -5.79 -24.46
N ASP A 206 8.50 -6.17 -23.22
CA ASP A 206 7.57 -7.25 -22.89
C ASP A 206 6.09 -6.88 -23.06
N GLY A 207 5.78 -5.76 -23.71
CA GLY A 207 4.42 -5.34 -24.08
C GLY A 207 3.51 -5.08 -22.89
N ASN A 208 4.10 -4.80 -21.72
CA ASN A 208 3.37 -4.31 -20.57
C ASN A 208 2.85 -2.88 -20.84
N ASP A 209 2.04 -2.35 -19.92
CA ASP A 209 1.30 -1.08 -20.10
C ASP A 209 0.45 -1.03 -21.38
N LYS A 210 0.03 -2.20 -21.87
CA LYS A 210 -0.75 -2.39 -23.10
C LYS A 210 -0.01 -1.97 -24.39
N LEU A 211 1.32 -1.82 -24.34
CA LEU A 211 2.14 -1.54 -25.53
C LEU A 211 2.53 -2.81 -26.28
N TYR A 212 1.53 -3.62 -26.62
CA TYR A 212 1.69 -4.97 -27.16
C TYR A 212 2.47 -5.04 -28.47
N ALA A 213 2.52 -3.96 -29.25
CA ALA A 213 3.33 -3.89 -30.46
C ALA A 213 4.83 -4.10 -30.20
N LEU A 214 5.36 -3.70 -29.04
CA LEU A 214 6.80 -3.83 -28.74
C LEU A 214 7.25 -5.30 -28.68
N LYS A 215 6.38 -6.21 -28.23
CA LYS A 215 6.63 -7.68 -28.25
C LYS A 215 6.86 -8.25 -29.66
N ARG A 216 6.40 -7.55 -30.70
CA ARG A 216 6.52 -7.97 -32.11
C ARG A 216 7.81 -7.46 -32.77
N SER A 217 8.75 -6.91 -32.00
CA SER A 217 10.06 -6.51 -32.51
C SER A 217 10.75 -7.66 -33.26
N LEU A 218 11.40 -7.33 -34.38
CA LEU A 218 12.21 -8.27 -35.17
C LEU A 218 13.49 -8.68 -34.44
N GLU A 219 14.10 -7.73 -33.75
CA GLU A 219 15.30 -7.93 -32.94
C GLU A 219 15.16 -7.13 -31.64
N ARG A 220 15.62 -7.71 -30.54
CA ARG A 220 15.70 -7.08 -29.23
C ARG A 220 17.13 -7.19 -28.72
N THR A 221 17.72 -6.06 -28.36
CA THR A 221 19.00 -5.99 -27.66
C THR A 221 18.73 -5.52 -26.24
N GLU A 222 18.94 -6.40 -25.28
CA GLU A 222 18.90 -6.06 -23.86
C GLU A 222 20.21 -5.38 -23.48
N THR A 223 20.12 -4.15 -23.01
CA THR A 223 21.27 -3.50 -22.40
C THR A 223 21.34 -3.92 -20.93
N LYS A 224 22.54 -3.99 -20.35
CA LYS A 224 22.70 -4.13 -18.89
C LYS A 224 22.69 -2.78 -18.17
N GLU A 225 22.24 -1.72 -18.84
CA GLU A 225 22.18 -0.38 -18.26
C GLU A 225 20.79 -0.15 -17.68
N ALA A 226 20.71 -0.04 -16.36
CA ALA A 226 19.48 0.33 -15.68
C ALA A 226 19.02 1.73 -16.14
N VAL A 227 17.71 1.93 -16.29
CA VAL A 227 17.14 3.19 -16.80
C VAL A 227 17.53 4.37 -15.90
N ASN A 228 17.48 4.21 -14.58
CA ASN A 228 17.89 5.26 -13.63
C ASN A 228 19.37 5.68 -13.82
N GLU A 229 20.28 4.73 -14.07
CA GLU A 229 21.68 4.99 -14.38
C GLU A 229 21.86 5.65 -15.75
N ALA A 230 21.06 5.27 -16.76
CA ALA A 230 21.03 5.94 -18.05
C ALA A 230 20.65 7.43 -17.90
N LEU A 231 19.61 7.73 -17.12
CA LEU A 231 19.17 9.10 -16.84
C LEU A 231 20.25 9.89 -16.06
N MET A 232 20.85 9.28 -15.04
CA MET A 232 21.94 9.90 -14.29
C MET A 232 23.15 10.20 -15.18
N LYS A 233 23.55 9.27 -16.05
CA LYS A 233 24.65 9.49 -17.00
C LYS A 233 24.31 10.58 -18.00
N HIS A 234 23.08 10.63 -18.52
CA HIS A 234 22.65 11.69 -19.42
C HIS A 234 22.76 13.07 -18.76
N LEU A 235 22.30 13.22 -17.51
CA LEU A 235 22.46 14.45 -16.73
C LEU A 235 23.92 14.83 -16.51
N ARG A 236 24.78 13.88 -16.11
CA ARG A 236 26.22 14.12 -15.93
C ARG A 236 26.87 14.59 -17.23
N THR A 237 26.50 13.99 -18.36
CA THR A 237 26.99 14.42 -19.68
C THR A 237 26.54 15.82 -20.06
N LEU A 238 25.32 16.25 -19.67
CA LEU A 238 24.89 17.64 -19.86
C LEU A 238 25.70 18.58 -18.96
N ASP A 239 25.88 18.21 -17.69
CA ASP A 239 26.60 19.01 -16.70
C ASP A 239 28.08 19.20 -17.05
N GLU A 240 28.76 18.15 -17.52
CA GLU A 240 30.14 18.20 -18.04
C GLU A 240 30.28 19.17 -19.23
N LYS A 241 29.19 19.41 -19.98
CA LYS A 241 29.12 20.38 -21.08
C LYS A 241 28.68 21.77 -20.62
N GLY A 242 28.49 21.99 -19.31
CA GLY A 242 27.95 23.22 -18.75
C GLY A 242 26.47 23.45 -19.09
N LEU A 243 25.74 22.39 -19.48
CA LEU A 243 24.33 22.44 -19.83
C LEU A 243 23.47 21.90 -18.69
N LYS A 244 22.23 22.39 -18.61
CA LYS A 244 21.21 21.88 -17.70
C LYS A 244 20.24 21.00 -18.47
N ALA A 245 19.63 20.02 -17.80
CA ALA A 245 18.45 19.35 -18.33
C ALA A 245 17.35 20.39 -18.56
N THR A 246 16.76 20.34 -19.74
CA THR A 246 15.66 21.22 -20.13
C THR A 246 14.71 20.42 -21.02
N SER A 247 13.46 20.86 -21.09
CA SER A 247 12.41 20.19 -21.85
C SER A 247 11.37 21.20 -22.29
N LYS A 248 10.60 20.88 -23.33
CA LYS A 248 9.56 21.77 -23.88
C LYS A 248 8.31 20.97 -24.21
N MET A 249 7.16 21.64 -24.15
CA MET A 249 5.92 21.15 -24.74
C MET A 249 5.97 21.40 -26.24
N GLU A 250 6.09 20.34 -27.03
CA GLU A 250 6.37 20.43 -28.47
C GLU A 250 5.19 19.94 -29.33
N GLY A 251 4.09 19.53 -28.70
CA GLY A 251 2.97 18.90 -29.39
C GLY A 251 3.37 17.54 -29.95
N ARG A 252 4.19 16.79 -29.21
CA ARG A 252 4.56 15.41 -29.56
C ARG A 252 3.32 14.54 -29.65
N ILE A 253 2.34 14.79 -28.79
CA ILE A 253 1.02 14.15 -28.83
C ILE A 253 -0.03 15.23 -28.57
N THR A 254 -1.01 15.33 -29.45
CA THR A 254 -2.10 16.32 -29.36
C THR A 254 -3.44 15.62 -29.42
N VAL A 255 -4.42 16.12 -28.65
CA VAL A 255 -5.80 15.63 -28.70
C VAL A 255 -6.58 16.51 -29.67
N GLU A 256 -7.34 15.89 -30.57
CA GLU A 256 -8.24 16.61 -31.46
C GLU A 256 -9.28 17.39 -30.66
N PRO A 257 -9.60 18.63 -31.09
CA PRO A 257 -10.68 19.37 -30.49
C PRO A 257 -12.00 18.60 -30.69
N GLN A 258 -12.67 18.28 -29.59
CA GLN A 258 -13.99 17.66 -29.65
C GLN A 258 -14.96 18.61 -30.35
N PRO A 259 -15.81 18.16 -31.30
CA PRO A 259 -16.92 18.98 -31.75
C PRO A 259 -17.78 19.35 -30.54
N ALA A 260 -18.13 20.63 -30.41
CA ALA A 260 -18.93 21.13 -29.30
C ALA A 260 -20.17 20.23 -29.10
N PRO A 261 -20.48 19.79 -27.87
CA PRO A 261 -21.66 18.98 -27.64
C PRO A 261 -22.89 19.73 -28.15
N ALA A 262 -23.74 19.06 -28.92
CA ALA A 262 -25.06 19.55 -29.23
C ALA A 262 -25.77 19.84 -27.89
N ALA A 263 -26.29 21.05 -27.74
CA ALA A 263 -26.98 21.48 -26.53
C ALA A 263 -28.12 20.49 -26.19
N GLY A 264 -27.96 19.71 -25.13
CA GLY A 264 -29.01 18.81 -24.66
C GLY A 264 -28.50 17.57 -23.91
N ALA A 265 -28.02 17.77 -22.68
CA ALA A 265 -28.16 16.85 -21.56
C ALA A 265 -27.39 17.44 -20.36
N GLU A 266 -28.01 18.36 -19.64
CA GLU A 266 -27.55 18.73 -18.30
C GLU A 266 -27.83 17.56 -17.37
N GLY A 267 -26.77 17.08 -16.71
CA GLY A 267 -26.87 15.98 -15.75
C GLY A 267 -25.53 15.47 -15.26
N ALA A 268 -24.56 16.35 -15.01
CA ALA A 268 -23.35 16.01 -14.29
C ALA A 268 -23.28 16.90 -13.05
N THR A 269 -23.61 16.31 -11.91
CA THR A 269 -23.50 16.91 -10.58
C THR A 269 -22.07 17.39 -10.35
N ALA A 270 -21.94 18.67 -10.02
CA ALA A 270 -20.70 19.30 -9.62
C ALA A 270 -20.03 18.52 -8.47
N CYS A 271 -18.73 18.28 -8.61
CA CYS A 271 -17.87 17.84 -7.52
C CYS A 271 -17.90 18.93 -6.43
N PRO A 272 -18.22 18.61 -5.15
CA PRO A 272 -18.22 19.62 -4.11
C PRO A 272 -16.77 20.04 -3.79
N PRO A 273 -16.56 21.25 -3.27
CA PRO A 273 -15.23 21.72 -2.91
C PRO A 273 -14.66 20.85 -1.78
N ALA A 274 -13.38 20.49 -1.91
CA ALA A 274 -12.59 19.91 -0.84
C ALA A 274 -12.44 20.95 0.29
N GLY A 275 -13.05 20.69 1.45
CA GLY A 275 -13.04 21.67 2.54
C GLY A 275 -13.83 21.24 3.77
N GLY A 276 -13.67 19.99 4.22
CA GLY A 276 -14.20 19.51 5.48
C GLY A 276 -13.78 18.07 5.69
N ALA A 277 -13.34 17.70 6.90
CA ALA A 277 -13.19 16.29 7.24
C ALA A 277 -14.56 15.61 7.04
N PRO A 278 -14.64 14.45 6.35
CA PRO A 278 -15.90 13.75 6.19
C PRO A 278 -16.52 13.50 7.57
N ALA A 279 -17.85 13.62 7.66
CA ALA A 279 -18.58 13.34 8.89
C ALA A 279 -18.26 11.91 9.36
N PRO A 280 -18.17 11.67 10.69
CA PRO A 280 -17.91 10.33 11.19
C PRO A 280 -18.97 9.34 10.70
N PHE A 281 -18.52 8.15 10.30
CA PHE A 281 -19.42 7.02 10.08
C PHE A 281 -19.97 6.56 11.43
N MET A 282 -21.28 6.28 11.48
CA MET A 282 -21.97 5.85 12.69
C MET A 282 -22.77 4.58 12.40
N TYR A 283 -22.53 3.53 13.16
CA TYR A 283 -23.32 2.31 13.15
C TYR A 283 -23.76 1.94 14.56
N GLY A 284 -25.02 1.51 14.73
CA GLY A 284 -25.55 1.07 16.03
C GLY A 284 -25.84 2.21 17.02
N LYS A 285 -25.95 1.87 18.31
CA LYS A 285 -26.24 2.83 19.39
C LYS A 285 -24.94 3.45 19.90
N THR A 286 -24.87 4.78 19.88
CA THR A 286 -23.72 5.56 20.36
C THR A 286 -24.11 6.40 21.58
N GLY A 287 -23.17 6.65 22.49
CA GLY A 287 -23.34 7.67 23.55
C GLY A 287 -23.84 7.23 24.94
N GLN A 288 -23.92 5.94 25.28
CA GLN A 288 -24.15 5.47 26.66
C GLN A 288 -23.37 4.17 26.95
N GLY A 289 -22.44 4.17 27.92
CA GLY A 289 -21.72 2.96 28.36
C GLY A 289 -20.19 3.08 28.32
N ALA A 290 -19.50 1.93 28.39
CA ALA A 290 -18.04 1.88 28.25
C ALA A 290 -17.66 2.07 26.78
N SER A 291 -16.51 2.69 26.50
CA SER A 291 -16.00 2.82 25.13
C SER A 291 -14.49 2.69 25.09
N ILE A 292 -13.96 2.25 23.95
CA ILE A 292 -12.52 2.30 23.65
C ILE A 292 -12.28 2.89 22.27
N LEU A 293 -11.21 3.65 22.11
CA LEU A 293 -10.73 4.13 20.82
C LEU A 293 -9.74 3.11 20.26
N LEU A 294 -10.13 2.41 19.19
CA LEU A 294 -9.23 1.60 18.37
C LEU A 294 -8.61 2.51 17.31
N VAL A 295 -7.28 2.61 17.30
CA VAL A 295 -6.50 3.32 16.30
C VAL A 295 -5.73 2.29 15.50
N HIS A 296 -5.70 2.43 14.18
CA HIS A 296 -5.09 1.42 13.35
C HIS A 296 -4.38 1.96 12.11
N THR A 297 -3.44 1.15 11.64
CA THR A 297 -2.74 1.30 10.37
C THR A 297 -2.63 -0.06 9.68
N ASN A 298 -2.35 -0.02 8.39
CA ASN A 298 -2.08 -1.17 7.56
C ASN A 298 -1.16 -0.73 6.42
N ASP A 299 -0.37 -1.65 5.86
CA ASP A 299 0.39 -1.44 4.63
C ASP A 299 1.22 -0.15 4.67
N THR A 300 1.95 0.03 5.77
CA THR A 300 2.69 1.27 5.99
C THR A 300 3.94 1.33 5.12
N HIS A 301 4.37 0.19 4.58
CA HIS A 301 5.38 0.03 3.54
C HIS A 301 6.60 0.92 3.79
N SER A 302 7.17 0.84 5.00
CA SER A 302 8.39 1.57 5.34
C SER A 302 8.30 3.06 4.96
N CYS A 303 7.11 3.66 5.05
CA CYS A 303 6.90 5.10 4.80
C CYS A 303 7.44 5.90 5.99
N ILE A 304 8.75 5.77 6.21
CA ILE A 304 9.58 6.36 7.27
C ILE A 304 9.48 7.88 7.19
N GLU A 305 9.76 8.42 6.01
CA GLU A 305 9.59 9.82 5.67
C GLU A 305 8.22 10.06 5.01
N PRO A 306 7.71 11.30 5.02
CA PRO A 306 6.59 11.66 4.18
C PRO A 306 6.86 11.33 2.71
N LEU A 307 5.82 10.96 1.99
CA LEU A 307 5.87 10.78 0.55
C LEU A 307 6.38 12.06 -0.12
N SER A 308 7.19 11.89 -1.17
CA SER A 308 7.86 13.01 -1.84
C SER A 308 6.86 14.13 -2.21
N PRO A 309 7.19 15.40 -1.93
CA PRO A 309 6.37 16.53 -2.39
C PRO A 309 6.36 16.64 -3.92
N LEU A 310 7.26 15.93 -4.60
CA LEU A 310 7.37 15.90 -6.06
C LEU A 310 6.61 14.72 -6.68
N LEU A 311 5.85 13.93 -5.91
CA LEU A 311 5.05 12.85 -6.49
C LEU A 311 4.12 13.37 -7.59
N ALA A 312 4.02 12.62 -8.68
CA ALA A 312 3.13 12.96 -9.79
C ALA A 312 1.66 12.97 -9.34
N ASP A 313 1.28 12.04 -8.45
CA ASP A 313 -0.01 12.11 -7.75
C ASP A 313 0.05 13.11 -6.59
N THR A 314 -0.32 14.35 -6.88
CA THR A 314 -0.36 15.44 -5.91
C THR A 314 -1.34 15.21 -4.75
N ALA A 315 -2.32 14.32 -4.90
CA ALA A 315 -3.20 13.92 -3.79
C ALA A 315 -2.52 12.97 -2.80
N GLN A 316 -1.32 12.45 -3.12
CA GLN A 316 -0.50 11.63 -2.22
C GLN A 316 0.75 12.37 -1.73
N ALA A 317 1.22 13.38 -2.46
CA ALA A 317 2.41 14.14 -2.13
C ALA A 317 2.38 14.73 -0.71
N ASP A 318 3.53 14.70 -0.03
CA ASP A 318 3.73 15.29 1.31
C ASP A 318 2.78 14.76 2.40
N LYS A 319 2.46 13.46 2.33
CA LYS A 319 1.62 12.76 3.32
C LYS A 319 2.32 11.52 3.88
N GLY A 320 1.83 11.00 5.00
CA GLY A 320 2.44 9.87 5.69
C GLY A 320 3.68 10.26 6.49
N GLY A 321 4.58 9.31 6.75
CA GLY A 321 5.78 9.53 7.56
C GLY A 321 5.59 9.16 9.03
N TYR A 322 6.54 8.41 9.58
CA TYR A 322 6.48 7.91 10.96
C TYR A 322 6.55 9.02 12.01
N LEU A 323 7.32 10.10 11.80
CA LEU A 323 7.40 11.19 12.76
C LEU A 323 6.07 11.94 12.91
N ARG A 324 5.37 12.17 11.80
CA ARG A 324 4.03 12.76 11.80
C ARG A 324 3.02 11.85 12.49
N ARG A 325 3.09 10.54 12.24
CA ARG A 325 2.27 9.55 12.96
C ARG A 325 2.55 9.52 14.45
N ALA A 326 3.82 9.57 14.87
CA ALA A 326 4.19 9.61 16.28
C ALA A 326 3.63 10.87 16.97
N ALA A 327 3.68 12.03 16.30
CA ALA A 327 3.06 13.26 16.80
C ALA A 327 1.53 13.14 16.91
N LEU A 328 0.87 12.60 15.88
CA LEU A 328 -0.58 12.33 15.90
C LEU A 328 -0.96 11.41 17.06
N LEU A 329 -0.24 10.30 17.25
CA LEU A 329 -0.51 9.34 18.32
C LEU A 329 -0.26 9.92 19.71
N ARG A 330 0.71 10.82 19.88
CA ARG A 330 0.89 11.58 21.12
C ARG A 330 -0.38 12.39 21.42
N ASP A 331 -0.89 13.13 20.43
CA ASP A 331 -2.05 14.00 20.61
C ASP A 331 -3.33 13.20 20.87
N LEU A 332 -3.50 12.07 20.18
CA LEU A 332 -4.60 11.14 20.44
C LEU A 332 -4.52 10.55 21.85
N ARG A 333 -3.33 10.18 22.34
CA ARG A 333 -3.15 9.66 23.70
C ARG A 333 -3.37 10.69 24.80
N GLN A 334 -3.21 11.99 24.52
CA GLN A 334 -3.61 13.03 25.47
C GLN A 334 -5.11 13.08 25.67
N GLN A 335 -5.89 12.75 24.63
CA GLN A 335 -7.36 12.74 24.66
C GLN A 335 -7.91 11.39 25.15
N ASP A 336 -7.32 10.28 24.69
CA ASP A 336 -7.67 8.91 25.04
C ASP A 336 -6.41 8.13 25.48
N PRO A 337 -6.01 8.24 26.76
CA PRO A 337 -4.82 7.56 27.28
C PRO A 337 -4.88 6.03 27.15
N ASP A 338 -6.09 5.49 27.13
CA ASP A 338 -6.42 4.06 26.99
C ASP A 338 -6.76 3.68 25.54
N LEU A 339 -6.35 4.44 24.52
CA LEU A 339 -6.54 4.00 23.14
C LEU A 339 -5.79 2.69 22.86
N LEU A 340 -6.32 1.86 21.97
CA LEU A 340 -5.72 0.61 21.51
C LEU A 340 -5.13 0.83 20.12
N LEU A 341 -3.81 0.70 19.93
CA LEU A 341 -3.13 0.94 18.66
C LEU A 341 -2.70 -0.38 18.01
N VAL A 342 -3.18 -0.69 16.81
CA VAL A 342 -2.87 -1.96 16.11
C VAL A 342 -2.39 -1.74 14.69
N ASP A 343 -1.66 -2.71 14.14
CA ASP A 343 -1.24 -2.71 12.73
C ASP A 343 -1.68 -4.01 12.02
N ALA A 344 -2.21 -3.89 10.81
CA ALA A 344 -2.68 -5.04 10.03
C ALA A 344 -1.62 -5.65 9.10
N GLY A 345 -0.33 -5.39 9.29
CA GLY A 345 0.76 -6.02 8.52
C GLY A 345 1.25 -5.16 7.36
N ASP A 346 2.33 -5.62 6.71
CA ASP A 346 3.12 -4.87 5.71
C ASP A 346 3.60 -3.51 6.25
N PHE A 347 4.13 -3.53 7.46
CA PHE A 347 4.94 -2.40 7.95
C PHE A 347 6.36 -2.44 7.38
N SER A 348 6.81 -3.60 6.93
CA SER A 348 8.04 -3.85 6.19
C SER A 348 7.95 -3.44 4.71
N GLN A 349 9.11 -3.38 4.05
CA GLN A 349 9.30 -3.08 2.62
C GLN A 349 8.83 -1.69 2.17
N GLY A 350 9.34 -1.15 1.06
CA GLY A 350 8.75 0.04 0.41
C GLY A 350 9.58 1.32 0.48
N SER A 351 10.71 1.31 1.19
CA SER A 351 11.67 2.41 1.16
C SER A 351 13.12 1.95 1.29
N THR A 352 14.05 2.88 1.00
CA THR A 352 15.49 2.67 1.19
C THR A 352 15.86 2.32 2.64
N TYR A 353 15.05 2.72 3.63
CA TYR A 353 15.30 2.37 5.02
C TYR A 353 15.21 0.87 5.24
N TYR A 354 14.16 0.23 4.73
CA TYR A 354 14.03 -1.22 4.83
C TYR A 354 15.15 -1.95 4.10
N THR A 355 15.55 -1.47 2.91
CA THR A 355 16.66 -2.07 2.15
C THR A 355 17.99 -2.04 2.90
N LEU A 356 18.28 -0.97 3.63
CA LEU A 356 19.58 -0.79 4.30
C LEU A 356 19.60 -1.32 5.74
N PHE A 357 18.48 -1.23 6.43
CA PHE A 357 18.39 -1.48 7.87
C PHE A 357 17.46 -2.64 8.21
N HIS A 358 16.94 -3.35 7.19
CA HIS A 358 16.28 -4.63 7.31
C HIS A 358 15.16 -4.69 8.38
N GLY A 359 14.42 -3.59 8.59
CA GLY A 359 13.30 -3.52 9.52
C GLY A 359 13.56 -2.81 10.86
N ASP A 360 14.82 -2.45 11.17
CA ASP A 360 15.19 -1.85 12.48
C ASP A 360 14.46 -0.53 12.74
N VAL A 361 14.29 0.25 11.67
CA VAL A 361 13.68 1.59 11.74
C VAL A 361 12.19 1.47 11.98
N GLU A 362 11.53 0.57 11.26
CA GLU A 362 10.09 0.30 11.32
C GLU A 362 9.71 -0.20 12.71
N VAL A 363 10.35 -1.29 13.19
CA VAL A 363 10.07 -1.89 14.50
C VAL A 363 10.44 -0.92 15.63
N GLY A 364 11.59 -0.26 15.54
CA GLY A 364 12.02 0.72 16.55
C GLY A 364 11.06 1.90 16.68
N LEU A 365 10.54 2.42 15.57
CA LEU A 365 9.54 3.49 15.60
C LEU A 365 8.17 2.97 16.07
N MET A 366 7.75 1.76 15.70
CA MET A 366 6.53 1.14 16.24
C MET A 366 6.62 0.92 17.76
N ASN A 367 7.79 0.55 18.28
CA ASN A 367 8.05 0.48 19.72
C ASN A 367 7.88 1.84 20.40
N LEU A 368 8.49 2.90 19.85
CA LEU A 368 8.35 4.27 20.38
C LEU A 368 6.91 4.78 20.30
N MET A 369 6.19 4.40 19.24
CA MET A 369 4.76 4.67 19.08
C MET A 369 3.88 3.77 19.94
N LYS A 370 4.43 2.80 20.68
CA LYS A 370 3.71 1.91 21.61
C LYS A 370 2.52 1.20 20.94
N TYR A 371 2.78 0.53 19.82
CA TYR A 371 1.79 -0.40 19.26
C TYR A 371 1.40 -1.46 20.30
N ASP A 372 0.15 -1.91 20.26
CA ASP A 372 -0.40 -2.89 21.19
C ASP A 372 -0.40 -4.30 20.61
N ALA A 373 -0.56 -4.43 19.30
CA ALA A 373 -0.40 -5.67 18.55
C ALA A 373 -0.21 -5.35 17.07
N ALA A 374 0.43 -6.27 16.33
CA ALA A 374 0.44 -6.26 14.88
C ALA A 374 0.21 -7.67 14.34
N THR A 375 -0.28 -7.80 13.11
CA THR A 375 -0.22 -9.08 12.38
C THR A 375 0.91 -9.10 11.36
N ILE A 376 0.98 -10.18 10.58
CA ILE A 376 2.00 -10.45 9.58
C ILE A 376 1.40 -10.21 8.20
N GLY A 377 2.01 -9.33 7.43
CA GLY A 377 1.79 -9.23 6.00
C GLY A 377 2.82 -10.02 5.21
N ASN A 378 2.66 -10.06 3.88
CA ASN A 378 3.56 -10.82 3.03
C ASN A 378 4.97 -10.20 2.99
N HIS A 379 5.11 -8.88 3.15
CA HIS A 379 6.39 -8.21 3.07
C HIS A 379 7.26 -8.36 4.33
N GLU A 380 6.72 -8.84 5.44
CA GLU A 380 7.55 -9.24 6.58
C GLU A 380 8.50 -10.41 6.24
N PHE A 381 8.21 -11.17 5.17
CA PHE A 381 9.05 -12.29 4.70
C PHE A 381 10.16 -11.88 3.72
N ASP A 382 10.26 -10.61 3.30
CA ASP A 382 11.15 -10.21 2.19
C ASP A 382 12.64 -10.50 2.45
N PHE A 383 13.09 -10.41 3.70
CA PHE A 383 14.46 -10.77 4.12
C PHE A 383 14.57 -12.15 4.80
N GLY A 384 13.52 -12.96 4.72
CA GLY A 384 13.49 -14.32 5.25
C GLY A 384 13.35 -14.45 6.76
N LEU A 385 13.16 -15.69 7.20
CA LEU A 385 12.77 -16.03 8.58
C LEU A 385 13.81 -15.64 9.64
N GLU A 386 15.10 -15.60 9.30
CA GLU A 386 16.14 -15.17 10.26
C GLU A 386 16.02 -13.68 10.59
N ASN A 387 15.82 -12.84 9.58
CA ASN A 387 15.58 -11.42 9.80
C ASN A 387 14.24 -11.18 10.51
N MET A 388 13.18 -11.89 10.10
CA MET A 388 11.88 -11.84 10.78
C MET A 388 12.02 -12.19 12.27
N ALA A 389 12.74 -13.27 12.61
CA ALA A 389 12.95 -13.67 13.99
C ALA A 389 13.74 -12.64 14.81
N ARG A 390 14.71 -11.97 14.19
CA ARG A 390 15.45 -10.86 14.82
C ARG A 390 14.51 -9.70 15.14
N LEU A 391 13.75 -9.22 14.16
CA LEU A 391 12.80 -8.12 14.32
C LEU A 391 11.73 -8.43 15.37
N PHE A 392 11.18 -9.65 15.38
CA PHE A 392 10.12 -10.03 16.31
C PHE A 392 10.62 -10.19 17.75
N ARG A 393 11.93 -10.40 17.97
CA ARG A 393 12.54 -10.32 19.31
C ARG A 393 12.74 -8.88 19.78
N GLU A 394 12.93 -7.94 18.86
CA GLU A 394 13.08 -6.51 19.15
C GLU A 394 11.73 -5.80 19.36
N ALA A 395 10.64 -6.35 18.79
CA ALA A 395 9.30 -5.83 18.97
C ALA A 395 8.86 -5.86 20.45
N GLN A 396 8.43 -4.71 20.95
CA GLN A 396 7.89 -4.55 22.31
C GLN A 396 6.37 -4.75 22.37
N PHE A 397 5.80 -5.25 21.28
CA PHE A 397 4.40 -5.56 21.08
C PHE A 397 4.27 -6.97 20.49
N PRO A 398 3.21 -7.71 20.84
CA PRO A 398 2.98 -9.04 20.30
C PRO A 398 2.67 -8.99 18.80
N ILE A 399 3.31 -9.89 18.06
CA ILE A 399 2.92 -10.24 16.69
C ILE A 399 1.94 -11.41 16.74
N VAL A 400 0.77 -11.26 16.13
CA VAL A 400 -0.29 -12.28 16.11
C VAL A 400 -0.58 -12.79 14.70
N CYS A 401 -0.62 -14.11 14.54
CA CYS A 401 -1.08 -14.78 13.32
C CYS A 401 -1.44 -16.22 13.71
N CYS A 402 -2.67 -16.65 13.46
CA CYS A 402 -3.15 -17.98 13.84
C CYS A 402 -3.09 -19.01 12.71
N ASN A 403 -2.89 -18.58 11.47
CA ASN A 403 -2.97 -19.45 10.29
C ASN A 403 -1.60 -19.71 9.62
N TYR A 404 -0.51 -19.33 10.30
CA TYR A 404 0.85 -19.79 10.01
C TYR A 404 1.42 -20.58 11.18
N ASP A 405 1.98 -21.75 10.89
CA ASP A 405 2.76 -22.57 11.82
C ASP A 405 4.25 -22.44 11.49
N PHE A 406 5.00 -21.93 12.47
CA PHE A 406 6.44 -21.68 12.41
C PHE A 406 7.27 -22.77 13.09
N THR A 407 6.67 -23.91 13.48
CA THR A 407 7.37 -25.01 14.16
C THR A 407 8.56 -25.49 13.34
N GLY A 408 9.74 -25.56 13.95
CA GLY A 408 11.00 -25.94 13.32
C GLY A 408 11.70 -24.81 12.57
N THR A 409 11.22 -23.57 12.67
CA THR A 409 11.84 -22.39 12.03
C THR A 409 12.44 -21.44 13.08
N PRO A 410 13.31 -20.48 12.69
CA PRO A 410 13.85 -19.47 13.61
C PRO A 410 12.79 -18.58 14.29
N VAL A 411 11.57 -18.53 13.74
CA VAL A 411 10.43 -17.71 14.20
C VAL A 411 9.56 -18.48 15.22
N GLU A 412 9.84 -19.76 15.47
CA GLU A 412 9.09 -20.59 16.42
C GLU A 412 8.97 -19.92 17.80
N GLY A 413 7.73 -19.82 18.29
CA GLY A 413 7.40 -19.23 19.59
C GLY A 413 7.44 -17.70 19.66
N LEU A 414 7.83 -17.00 18.59
CA LEU A 414 7.82 -15.53 18.52
C LEU A 414 6.47 -14.97 18.06
N VAL A 415 5.72 -15.75 17.28
CA VAL A 415 4.38 -15.40 16.81
C VAL A 415 3.36 -16.20 17.60
N LYS A 416 2.29 -15.53 18.04
CA LYS A 416 1.19 -16.17 18.78
C LYS A 416 -0.08 -16.18 17.92
N PRO A 417 -0.98 -17.16 18.08
CA PRO A 417 -2.27 -17.12 17.38
C PRO A 417 -3.14 -15.93 17.83
N TYR A 418 -2.99 -15.49 19.08
CA TYR A 418 -3.69 -14.35 19.64
C TYR A 418 -2.94 -13.74 20.83
N THR A 419 -3.38 -12.56 21.27
CA THR A 419 -3.02 -11.92 22.53
C THR A 419 -4.27 -11.40 23.24
N ILE A 420 -4.15 -11.12 24.54
CA ILE A 420 -5.22 -10.53 25.34
C ILE A 420 -4.70 -9.28 26.02
N ILE A 421 -5.39 -8.17 25.81
CA ILE A 421 -5.05 -6.86 26.37
C ILE A 421 -6.20 -6.38 27.27
N ARG A 422 -5.85 -5.76 28.39
CA ARG A 422 -6.82 -5.13 29.29
C ARG A 422 -6.67 -3.62 29.20
N ARG A 423 -7.73 -2.92 28.79
CA ARG A 423 -7.71 -1.48 28.57
C ARG A 423 -9.11 -0.90 28.70
N ALA A 424 -9.24 0.31 29.24
CA ALA A 424 -10.54 0.95 29.53
C ALA A 424 -11.52 0.03 30.32
N GLY A 425 -11.01 -0.88 31.15
CA GLY A 425 -11.81 -1.86 31.89
C GLY A 425 -12.39 -3.02 31.07
N LEU A 426 -12.04 -3.15 29.79
CA LEU A 426 -12.41 -4.24 28.89
C LEU A 426 -11.32 -5.31 28.83
N LYS A 427 -11.70 -6.57 28.63
CA LYS A 427 -10.80 -7.66 28.22
C LYS A 427 -10.90 -7.83 26.70
N ILE A 428 -9.83 -7.53 25.98
CA ILE A 428 -9.80 -7.47 24.52
C ILE A 428 -8.93 -8.61 24.00
N GLY A 429 -9.53 -9.51 23.21
CA GLY A 429 -8.81 -10.53 22.47
C GLY A 429 -8.42 -9.99 21.10
N ILE A 430 -7.18 -10.22 20.68
CA ILE A 430 -6.69 -9.83 19.35
C ILE A 430 -6.08 -11.06 18.69
N LEU A 431 -6.63 -11.48 17.56
CA LEU A 431 -6.09 -12.56 16.73
C LEU A 431 -5.65 -11.99 15.37
N GLY A 432 -4.83 -12.73 14.63
CA GLY A 432 -4.36 -12.30 13.30
C GLY A 432 -4.51 -13.39 12.25
N VAL A 433 -4.74 -13.01 11.00
CA VAL A 433 -4.80 -13.90 9.83
C VAL A 433 -4.07 -13.27 8.65
N SER A 434 -3.42 -14.11 7.84
CA SER A 434 -2.54 -13.69 6.74
C SER A 434 -2.76 -14.56 5.49
N PRO A 435 -2.43 -14.09 4.27
CA PRO A 435 -2.82 -14.76 3.04
C PRO A 435 -1.92 -15.98 2.74
N GLN A 436 -2.28 -16.80 1.76
CA GLN A 436 -1.38 -17.87 1.31
C GLN A 436 -0.12 -17.26 0.67
N LEU A 437 1.05 -17.67 1.14
CA LEU A 437 2.34 -17.08 0.73
C LEU A 437 2.78 -17.46 -0.70
N GLU A 438 2.29 -18.58 -1.22
CA GLU A 438 2.65 -19.06 -2.56
C GLU A 438 2.23 -18.05 -3.63
N GLY A 439 3.21 -17.57 -4.41
CA GLY A 439 2.99 -16.55 -5.44
C GLY A 439 3.05 -15.11 -4.92
N LEU A 440 3.06 -14.88 -3.59
CA LEU A 440 3.21 -13.56 -2.99
C LEU A 440 4.65 -13.28 -2.53
N VAL A 441 5.36 -14.30 -2.07
CA VAL A 441 6.74 -14.19 -1.57
C VAL A 441 7.68 -15.18 -2.28
N ALA A 442 8.97 -14.90 -2.25
CA ALA A 442 9.96 -15.83 -2.78
C ALA A 442 10.02 -17.09 -1.91
N ALA A 443 9.81 -18.28 -2.48
CA ALA A 443 9.65 -19.53 -1.71
C ALA A 443 10.77 -19.84 -0.71
N HIS A 444 12.01 -19.41 -1.00
CA HIS A 444 13.15 -19.63 -0.11
C HIS A 444 13.09 -18.76 1.17
N THR A 445 12.33 -17.67 1.18
CA THR A 445 12.24 -16.76 2.34
C THR A 445 11.23 -17.22 3.38
N CYS A 446 10.30 -18.11 3.02
CA CYS A 446 9.29 -18.69 3.91
C CYS A 446 9.41 -20.21 4.08
N THR A 447 10.58 -20.79 3.79
CA THR A 447 10.79 -22.24 3.86
C THR A 447 10.53 -22.77 5.28
N GLY A 448 9.69 -23.80 5.39
CA GLY A 448 9.31 -24.43 6.67
C GLY A 448 8.05 -23.84 7.32
N VAL A 449 7.56 -22.70 6.86
CA VAL A 449 6.28 -22.14 7.32
C VAL A 449 5.13 -22.95 6.71
N ARG A 450 4.19 -23.39 7.55
CA ARG A 450 2.99 -24.09 7.09
C ARG A 450 1.80 -23.15 7.16
N TYR A 451 1.02 -23.14 6.09
CA TYR A 451 -0.21 -22.37 5.98
C TYR A 451 -1.42 -23.24 6.31
N THR A 452 -2.37 -22.68 7.04
CA THR A 452 -3.71 -23.22 7.23
C THR A 452 -4.71 -22.22 6.67
N ASP A 453 -5.83 -22.72 6.15
CA ASP A 453 -6.93 -21.85 5.73
C ASP A 453 -7.31 -20.88 6.88
N PRO A 454 -7.42 -19.57 6.62
CA PRO A 454 -7.63 -18.59 7.67
C PRO A 454 -8.97 -18.76 8.39
N ILE A 455 -10.03 -19.23 7.71
CA ILE A 455 -11.33 -19.49 8.34
C ILE A 455 -11.21 -20.68 9.30
N GLU A 456 -10.58 -21.78 8.85
CA GLU A 456 -10.33 -22.97 9.67
C GLU A 456 -9.48 -22.64 10.91
N ALA A 457 -8.42 -21.84 10.74
CA ALA A 457 -7.50 -21.48 11.81
C ALA A 457 -8.08 -20.46 12.80
N ALA A 458 -8.80 -19.45 12.32
CA ALA A 458 -9.30 -18.36 13.16
C ALA A 458 -10.50 -18.76 14.00
N GLN A 459 -11.40 -19.61 13.49
CA GLN A 459 -12.65 -19.92 14.16
C GLN A 459 -12.46 -20.50 15.58
N PRO A 460 -11.58 -21.51 15.81
CA PRO A 460 -11.31 -22.02 17.16
C PRO A 460 -10.70 -20.96 18.09
N VAL A 461 -9.87 -20.05 17.55
CA VAL A 461 -9.24 -18.98 18.33
C VAL A 461 -10.27 -17.93 18.74
N ALA A 462 -11.16 -17.52 17.83
CA ALA A 462 -12.26 -16.62 18.14
C ALA A 462 -13.21 -17.22 19.19
N ASP A 463 -13.53 -18.51 19.07
CA ASP A 463 -14.34 -19.23 20.06
C ASP A 463 -13.65 -19.28 21.43
N LEU A 464 -12.35 -19.58 21.47
CA LEU A 464 -11.55 -19.56 22.70
C LEU A 464 -11.59 -18.18 23.37
N LEU A 465 -11.27 -17.13 22.62
CA LEU A 465 -11.24 -15.75 23.09
C LEU A 465 -12.60 -15.32 23.66
N LYS A 466 -13.69 -15.67 22.97
CA LYS A 466 -15.02 -15.20 23.33
C LYS A 466 -15.68 -16.06 24.42
N THR A 467 -15.51 -17.37 24.37
CA THR A 467 -16.27 -18.31 25.23
C THR A 467 -15.49 -18.79 26.45
N GLN A 468 -14.19 -18.98 26.35
CA GLN A 468 -13.38 -19.49 27.47
C GLN A 468 -12.68 -18.34 28.17
N GLU A 469 -12.00 -17.48 27.40
CA GLU A 469 -11.32 -16.30 27.93
C GLU A 469 -12.28 -15.17 28.30
N LYS A 470 -13.54 -15.24 27.85
CA LYS A 470 -14.58 -14.24 28.15
C LYS A 470 -14.15 -12.83 27.76
N CYS A 471 -13.50 -12.67 26.61
CA CYS A 471 -13.18 -11.36 26.07
C CYS A 471 -14.48 -10.60 25.74
N ASP A 472 -14.49 -9.33 26.13
CA ASP A 472 -15.58 -8.40 25.89
C ASP A 472 -15.60 -8.00 24.40
N LEU A 473 -14.41 -7.80 23.83
CA LEU A 473 -14.15 -7.46 22.43
C LEU A 473 -13.15 -8.47 21.83
N VAL A 474 -13.39 -8.91 20.60
CA VAL A 474 -12.48 -9.71 19.78
C VAL A 474 -12.22 -8.95 18.49
N VAL A 475 -10.97 -8.52 18.31
CA VAL A 475 -10.48 -7.85 17.10
C VAL A 475 -9.70 -8.85 16.28
N CYS A 476 -9.98 -8.92 14.98
CA CYS A 476 -9.15 -9.64 14.02
C CYS A 476 -8.31 -8.64 13.23
N LEU A 477 -6.99 -8.81 13.27
CA LEU A 477 -6.04 -8.11 12.40
C LEU A 477 -5.86 -8.98 11.15
N SER A 478 -6.45 -8.57 10.04
CA SER A 478 -6.45 -9.36 8.81
C SER A 478 -5.50 -8.74 7.78
N HIS A 479 -4.63 -9.57 7.23
CA HIS A 479 -3.85 -9.24 6.04
C HIS A 479 -4.34 -10.03 4.81
N LEU A 480 -5.59 -10.49 4.80
CA LEU A 480 -6.16 -11.24 3.68
C LEU A 480 -6.51 -10.33 2.49
N GLY A 481 -6.83 -9.07 2.78
CA GLY A 481 -7.22 -8.07 1.80
C GLY A 481 -8.68 -8.12 1.39
N TRP A 482 -9.04 -7.26 0.46
CA TRP A 482 -10.40 -7.01 0.02
C TRP A 482 -10.49 -7.14 -1.50
N ASN A 483 -11.53 -7.81 -2.00
CA ASN A 483 -11.74 -8.08 -3.43
C ASN A 483 -10.51 -8.69 -4.13
N LEU A 484 -9.88 -9.66 -3.48
CA LEU A 484 -8.74 -10.40 -3.99
C LEU A 484 -9.11 -11.87 -4.23
N ALA A 485 -8.38 -12.52 -5.13
CA ALA A 485 -8.57 -13.96 -5.36
C ALA A 485 -8.09 -14.76 -4.14
N GLY A 486 -8.83 -15.81 -3.77
CA GLY A 486 -8.56 -16.61 -2.58
C GLY A 486 -9.57 -16.31 -1.48
N VAL A 487 -9.18 -16.50 -0.22
CA VAL A 487 -9.98 -16.08 0.93
C VAL A 487 -9.58 -14.65 1.28
N SER A 488 -10.43 -13.69 0.95
CA SER A 488 -10.30 -12.29 1.36
C SER A 488 -11.21 -12.00 2.56
N ASP A 489 -11.20 -10.78 3.08
CA ASP A 489 -12.06 -10.36 4.19
C ASP A 489 -13.57 -10.51 3.85
N GLU A 490 -13.94 -10.39 2.57
CA GLU A 490 -15.30 -10.58 2.06
C GLU A 490 -15.79 -12.03 2.18
N GLU A 491 -14.88 -13.01 2.10
CA GLU A 491 -15.18 -14.42 2.33
C GLU A 491 -15.01 -14.83 3.79
N PHE A 492 -14.01 -14.26 4.47
CA PHE A 492 -13.65 -14.61 5.84
C PHE A 492 -14.71 -14.21 6.86
N ILE A 493 -15.23 -12.97 6.78
CA ILE A 493 -16.18 -12.46 7.77
C ILE A 493 -17.50 -13.25 7.73
N PRO A 494 -18.13 -13.51 6.57
CA PRO A 494 -19.36 -14.29 6.51
C PRO A 494 -19.21 -15.76 6.94
N ALA A 495 -18.00 -16.31 6.85
CA ALA A 495 -17.71 -17.69 7.20
C ALA A 495 -17.36 -17.92 8.68
N THR A 496 -17.17 -16.86 9.47
CA THR A 496 -16.74 -16.94 10.88
C THR A 496 -17.80 -16.41 11.86
N ARG A 497 -17.58 -16.60 13.16
CA ARG A 497 -18.34 -16.01 14.28
C ARG A 497 -17.41 -15.56 15.40
N ASN A 498 -17.98 -14.86 16.39
CA ASN A 498 -17.30 -14.43 17.61
C ASN A 498 -16.17 -13.39 17.43
N ILE A 499 -16.02 -12.86 16.21
CA ILE A 499 -15.20 -11.68 15.89
C ILE A 499 -16.14 -10.47 15.88
N ASP A 500 -15.76 -9.39 16.57
CA ASP A 500 -16.60 -8.19 16.69
C ASP A 500 -16.17 -7.07 15.74
N VAL A 501 -14.87 -7.00 15.36
CA VAL A 501 -14.30 -6.01 14.45
C VAL A 501 -13.16 -6.65 13.65
N VAL A 502 -13.07 -6.35 12.36
CA VAL A 502 -11.91 -6.67 11.50
C VAL A 502 -11.18 -5.38 11.14
N ILE A 503 -9.85 -5.44 11.12
CA ILE A 503 -8.98 -4.39 10.62
C ILE A 503 -8.13 -5.03 9.51
N GLY A 504 -8.44 -4.67 8.26
CA GLY A 504 -7.84 -5.25 7.06
C GLY A 504 -6.53 -4.60 6.61
N GLY A 505 -5.84 -5.27 5.67
CA GLY A 505 -4.57 -4.87 5.04
C GLY A 505 -4.44 -5.40 3.62
N HIS A 506 -3.22 -5.54 3.08
CA HIS A 506 -2.84 -6.21 1.82
C HIS A 506 -3.33 -5.55 0.52
N SER A 507 -4.64 -5.34 0.38
CA SER A 507 -5.27 -4.83 -0.85
C SER A 507 -5.05 -3.33 -1.10
N HIS A 508 -4.49 -2.61 -0.12
CA HIS A 508 -4.38 -1.15 -0.12
C HIS A 508 -5.72 -0.41 -0.32
N THR A 509 -6.82 -1.02 0.12
CA THR A 509 -8.15 -0.46 -0.08
C THR A 509 -8.37 0.77 0.82
N TYR A 510 -8.87 1.85 0.23
CA TYR A 510 -9.30 3.05 0.97
C TYR A 510 -10.82 3.02 1.15
N PHE A 511 -11.31 2.54 2.29
CA PHE A 511 -12.75 2.56 2.55
C PHE A 511 -13.23 3.96 2.92
N PRO A 512 -14.19 4.57 2.20
CA PRO A 512 -14.73 5.87 2.61
C PRO A 512 -15.39 5.83 4.00
N GLN A 513 -15.91 4.67 4.36
CA GLN A 513 -16.47 4.30 5.66
C GLN A 513 -16.26 2.78 5.86
N PRO A 514 -16.21 2.26 7.10
CA PRO A 514 -16.10 0.82 7.32
C PRO A 514 -17.15 0.01 6.55
N GLU A 515 -16.73 -1.11 5.97
CA GLU A 515 -17.65 -2.06 5.35
C GLU A 515 -18.32 -2.93 6.41
N LEU A 516 -19.61 -3.21 6.23
CA LEU A 516 -20.41 -3.99 7.19
C LEU A 516 -20.84 -5.32 6.56
N LEU A 517 -20.25 -6.41 7.06
CA LEU A 517 -20.56 -7.76 6.60
C LEU A 517 -21.26 -8.55 7.70
N LYS A 518 -22.20 -9.41 7.32
CA LYS A 518 -22.84 -10.33 8.27
C LYS A 518 -21.98 -11.56 8.43
N ASN A 519 -21.68 -11.90 9.67
CA ASN A 519 -21.05 -13.17 10.01
C ASN A 519 -22.06 -14.33 9.98
N ILE A 520 -21.62 -15.56 10.26
CA ILE A 520 -22.50 -16.76 10.20
C ILE A 520 -23.68 -16.72 11.19
N ASP A 521 -23.59 -15.92 12.26
CA ASP A 521 -24.68 -15.69 13.22
C ASP A 521 -25.60 -14.52 12.81
N GLY A 522 -25.39 -13.95 11.63
CA GLY A 522 -26.13 -12.81 11.10
C GLY A 522 -25.78 -11.47 11.75
N MET A 523 -24.74 -11.42 12.59
CA MET A 523 -24.28 -10.21 13.26
C MET A 523 -23.44 -9.37 12.30
N MET A 524 -23.68 -8.06 12.27
CA MET A 524 -22.84 -7.15 11.49
C MET A 524 -21.47 -6.99 12.15
N VAL A 525 -20.42 -7.23 11.37
CA VAL A 525 -19.02 -7.04 11.73
C VAL A 525 -18.47 -5.92 10.84
N PRO A 526 -18.02 -4.80 11.42
CA PRO A 526 -17.32 -3.77 10.68
C PRO A 526 -15.90 -4.21 10.34
N ASP A 527 -15.54 -3.99 9.08
CA ASP A 527 -14.18 -4.07 8.57
C ASP A 527 -13.71 -2.66 8.18
N ASN A 528 -12.48 -2.31 8.52
CA ASN A 528 -11.89 -1.03 8.13
C ASN A 528 -10.44 -1.17 7.66
N GLN A 529 -10.07 -0.37 6.65
CA GLN A 529 -8.76 -0.33 6.01
C GLN A 529 -8.45 1.09 5.52
N GLU A 530 -7.20 1.53 5.66
CA GLU A 530 -6.78 2.92 5.44
C GLU A 530 -5.77 3.08 4.29
N GLY A 531 -5.87 2.18 3.32
CA GLY A 531 -5.05 2.16 2.11
C GLY A 531 -3.61 1.79 2.38
N LYS A 532 -2.65 2.71 2.13
CA LYS A 532 -1.21 2.41 2.32
C LYS A 532 -0.35 3.63 2.63
N ASN A 533 0.93 3.37 2.92
CA ASN A 533 1.95 4.36 3.29
C ASN A 533 1.62 5.15 4.56
N ALA A 534 0.60 4.67 5.30
CA ALA A 534 -0.02 5.38 6.40
C ALA A 534 -0.31 6.86 6.09
N ARG A 535 -0.74 7.15 4.86
CA ARG A 535 -1.28 8.46 4.46
C ARG A 535 -2.43 8.85 5.38
N TYR A 536 -3.19 7.84 5.80
CA TYR A 536 -4.21 7.99 6.82
C TYR A 536 -3.94 7.06 8.00
N VAL A 537 -4.47 7.46 9.16
CA VAL A 537 -4.60 6.64 10.36
C VAL A 537 -6.08 6.49 10.65
N GLY A 538 -6.53 5.25 10.81
CA GLY A 538 -7.91 4.91 11.08
C GLY A 538 -8.22 5.02 12.56
N THR A 539 -9.40 5.50 12.90
CA THR A 539 -9.89 5.58 14.27
C THR A 539 -11.31 5.05 14.35
N MET A 540 -11.57 4.15 15.29
CA MET A 540 -12.88 3.55 15.53
C MET A 540 -13.17 3.61 17.03
N ARG A 541 -14.09 4.48 17.44
CA ARG A 541 -14.62 4.46 18.79
C ARG A 541 -15.70 3.40 18.88
N LEU A 542 -15.44 2.39 19.70
CA LEU A 542 -16.31 1.25 19.92
C LEU A 542 -17.10 1.47 21.20
N PHE A 543 -18.43 1.39 21.14
CA PHE A 543 -19.33 1.63 22.26
C PHE A 543 -19.94 0.32 22.76
N PHE A 544 -19.93 0.11 24.08
CA PHE A 544 -20.36 -1.12 24.71
C PHE A 544 -21.45 -0.90 25.75
N HIS A 545 -22.38 -1.85 25.80
CA HIS A 545 -23.36 -1.96 26.89
C HIS A 545 -23.00 -3.11 27.82
N LYS A 546 -23.29 -2.95 29.11
CA LYS A 546 -23.03 -3.95 30.14
C LYS A 546 -23.96 -5.17 30.11
#